data_AF-A0A7C4HAD6-F1
#
_entry.id   AF-A0A7C4HAD6-F1
#
_cell.length_a   1.000
_cell.length_b   1.000
_cell.length_c   1.000
_cell.angle_alpha   90.00
_cell.angle_beta   90.00
_cell.angle_gamma   90.00
#
_symmetry.space_group_name_H-M   'P 1'
#
loop_
_entity.id
_entity.type
_entity.pdbx_description
1 polymer ?
#
loop_
_entity_poly.entity_id
_entity_poly.type
_entity_poly.pdbx_seq_one_letter_code
_entity_poly.pdbx_strand_id
1 'polypeptide(L)'
;RMGWRVMVCDSKKLARGRKEEVKRRLLFELIRCSRRSDKELSKVIGCTRATVYRRRKELEKEGLIREYTVIPDLAKMGYEICAFIFLSWREHPNEDELAIGREWLASVPNILFCSAGEGLATNIVVSLHKNFADFSSFIDFLRRSSQPKLDNLQFFIVPLTRTDSIYKNFSFRTLTHEKSGTQAYSGVGVKKNEACICYKEHTIFTLKNMKYEMDKFERITNNNFRESILRHVASSLPSRRC
;
A
#
# COMPACT_ATOMS: atom_id res chain seq x y z
N ARG A 1 44.94 -17.94 -41.40
CA ARG A 1 45.01 -17.78 -39.93
C ARG A 1 43.76 -17.06 -39.45
N MET A 2 42.71 -17.79 -39.08
CA MET A 2 41.52 -17.20 -38.45
C MET A 2 41.81 -16.96 -36.97
N GLY A 3 41.92 -15.69 -36.59
CA GLY A 3 42.13 -15.28 -35.21
C GLY A 3 40.88 -15.51 -34.39
N TRP A 4 40.95 -16.43 -33.42
CA TRP A 4 39.93 -16.57 -32.39
C TRP A 4 39.95 -15.32 -31.52
N ARG A 5 38.99 -14.42 -31.74
CA ARG A 5 38.73 -13.29 -30.85
C ARG A 5 38.09 -13.86 -29.59
N VAL A 6 38.91 -14.15 -28.58
CA VAL A 6 38.43 -14.56 -27.25
C VAL A 6 37.48 -13.46 -26.77
N MET A 7 36.20 -13.77 -26.64
CA MET A 7 35.26 -12.92 -25.90
C MET A 7 35.74 -12.89 -24.45
N VAL A 8 36.53 -11.88 -24.09
CA VAL A 8 36.85 -11.60 -22.70
C VAL A 8 35.55 -11.14 -22.04
N CYS A 9 34.84 -12.09 -21.44
CA CYS A 9 33.68 -11.78 -20.63
C CYS A 9 34.18 -10.97 -19.42
N ASP A 10 33.82 -9.69 -19.37
CA ASP A 10 34.25 -8.78 -18.32
C ASP A 10 33.82 -9.34 -16.95
N SER A 11 34.81 -9.79 -16.18
CA SER A 11 34.63 -10.43 -14.87
C SER A 11 33.92 -9.50 -13.87
N LYS A 12 34.08 -8.17 -14.02
CA LYS A 12 33.35 -7.18 -13.22
C LYS A 12 31.87 -7.17 -13.55
N LYS A 13 31.51 -7.34 -14.82
CA LYS A 13 30.11 -7.40 -15.29
C LYS A 13 29.39 -8.65 -14.75
N LEU A 14 30.06 -9.79 -14.76
CA LEU A 14 29.56 -11.05 -14.18
C LEU A 14 29.37 -10.96 -12.65
N ALA A 15 30.34 -10.38 -11.94
CA ALA A 15 30.25 -10.18 -10.49
C ALA A 15 29.11 -9.24 -10.10
N ARG A 16 28.88 -8.18 -10.89
CA ARG A 16 27.72 -7.27 -10.71
C ARG A 16 26.39 -8.00 -10.94
N GLY A 17 26.29 -8.81 -11.99
CA GLY A 17 25.09 -9.62 -12.26
C GLY A 17 24.74 -10.56 -11.10
N ARG A 18 25.73 -11.28 -10.57
CA ARG A 18 25.54 -12.17 -9.40
C ARG A 18 25.10 -11.39 -8.16
N LYS A 19 25.61 -10.17 -7.98
CA LYS A 19 25.23 -9.30 -6.85
C LYS A 19 23.76 -8.87 -6.94
N GLU A 20 23.25 -8.52 -8.12
CA GLU A 20 21.85 -8.15 -8.32
C GLU A 20 20.92 -9.36 -8.19
N GLU A 21 21.35 -10.53 -8.65
CA GLU A 21 20.57 -11.75 -8.50
C GLU A 21 20.32 -12.11 -7.02
N VAL A 22 21.34 -12.02 -6.17
CA VAL A 22 21.21 -12.25 -4.71
C VAL A 22 20.23 -11.25 -4.10
N LYS A 23 20.30 -9.98 -4.50
CA LYS A 23 19.43 -8.92 -4.00
C LYS A 23 17.97 -9.12 -4.43
N ARG A 24 17.74 -9.52 -5.68
CA ARG A 24 16.42 -9.89 -6.18
C ARG A 24 15.84 -11.10 -5.43
N ARG A 25 16.64 -12.17 -5.23
CA ARG A 25 16.24 -13.35 -4.45
C ARG A 25 15.88 -12.99 -3.01
N LEU A 26 16.67 -12.11 -2.37
CA LEU A 26 16.39 -11.61 -1.03
C LEU A 26 15.04 -10.88 -0.97
N LEU A 27 14.75 -10.01 -1.94
CA LEU A 27 13.47 -9.29 -1.99
C LEU A 27 12.28 -10.26 -2.09
N PHE A 28 12.35 -11.28 -2.96
CA PHE A 28 11.28 -12.28 -3.08
C PHE A 28 11.07 -13.09 -1.80
N GLU A 29 12.14 -13.46 -1.09
CA GLU A 29 12.02 -14.16 0.18
C GLU A 29 11.42 -13.28 1.28
N LEU A 30 11.73 -11.98 1.29
CA LEU A 30 11.11 -11.01 2.20
C LEU A 30 9.62 -10.80 1.90
N ILE A 31 9.21 -10.79 0.62
CA ILE A 31 7.80 -10.72 0.20
C ILE A 31 7.03 -11.96 0.70
N ARG A 32 7.65 -13.14 0.72
CA ARG A 32 7.03 -14.36 1.28
C ARG A 32 6.83 -14.25 2.79
N CYS A 33 7.89 -13.86 3.50
CA CYS A 33 7.86 -13.70 4.94
C CYS A 33 8.89 -12.67 5.42
N SER A 34 8.41 -11.46 5.72
CA SER A 34 9.23 -10.35 6.21
C SER A 34 9.83 -10.58 7.60
N ARG A 35 9.21 -11.47 8.41
CA ARG A 35 9.67 -11.78 9.78
C ARG A 35 10.91 -12.67 9.86
N ARG A 36 11.40 -13.20 8.73
CA ARG A 36 12.57 -14.08 8.74
C ARG A 36 13.83 -13.34 9.16
N SER A 37 14.59 -13.98 10.04
CA SER A 37 15.87 -13.47 10.51
C SER A 37 16.92 -13.52 9.40
N ASP A 38 17.94 -12.66 9.48
CA ASP A 38 19.06 -12.70 8.52
C ASP A 38 19.79 -14.05 8.52
N LYS A 39 19.73 -14.80 9.63
CA LYS A 39 20.30 -16.16 9.73
C LYS A 39 19.53 -17.18 8.91
N GLU A 40 18.20 -17.07 8.89
CA GLU A 40 17.36 -17.96 8.09
C GLU A 40 17.48 -17.62 6.61
N LEU A 41 17.43 -16.33 6.28
CA LEU A 41 17.60 -15.85 4.91
C LEU A 41 18.98 -16.20 4.35
N SER A 42 20.04 -16.15 5.17
CA SER A 42 21.39 -16.54 4.73
C SER A 42 21.46 -18.01 4.31
N LYS A 43 20.77 -18.90 5.02
CA LYS A 43 20.68 -20.33 4.68
C LYS A 43 19.91 -20.56 3.38
N VAL A 44 18.79 -19.87 3.20
CA VAL A 44 17.93 -20.02 2.02
C VAL A 44 18.61 -19.48 0.76
N ILE A 45 19.31 -18.35 0.86
CA ILE A 45 19.94 -17.68 -0.28
C ILE A 45 21.33 -18.24 -0.59
N GLY A 46 21.97 -18.93 0.36
CA GLY A 46 23.33 -19.46 0.21
C GLY A 46 24.40 -18.37 0.30
N CYS A 47 24.20 -17.36 1.15
CA CYS A 47 25.11 -16.24 1.34
C CYS A 47 25.52 -16.10 2.80
N THR A 48 26.57 -15.33 3.09
CA THR A 48 26.93 -15.02 4.48
C THR A 48 25.89 -14.09 5.12
N ARG A 49 25.70 -14.19 6.44
CA ARG A 49 24.76 -13.36 7.20
C ARG A 49 25.04 -11.85 7.03
N ALA A 50 26.32 -11.47 7.00
CA ALA A 50 26.74 -10.09 6.76
C ALA A 50 26.34 -9.58 5.36
N THR A 51 26.41 -10.45 4.34
CA THR A 51 25.97 -10.09 2.98
C THR A 51 24.48 -9.83 2.94
N VAL A 52 23.66 -10.70 3.55
CA VAL A 52 22.20 -10.53 3.62
C VAL A 52 21.83 -9.23 4.33
N TYR A 53 22.44 -8.95 5.48
CA TYR A 53 22.22 -7.72 6.22
C TYR A 53 22.52 -6.48 5.36
N ARG A 54 23.68 -6.45 4.70
CA ARG A 54 24.06 -5.34 3.82
C ARG A 54 23.07 -5.17 2.68
N ARG A 55 22.64 -6.27 2.04
CA ARG A 55 21.67 -6.21 0.92
C ARG A 55 20.28 -5.77 1.36
N ARG A 56 19.84 -6.18 2.54
CA ARG A 56 18.58 -5.70 3.12
C ARG A 56 18.63 -4.18 3.31
N LYS A 57 19.73 -3.67 3.87
CA LYS A 57 19.95 -2.22 4.02
C LYS A 57 20.05 -1.48 2.68
N GLU A 58 20.67 -2.09 1.67
CA GLU A 58 20.68 -1.57 0.29
C GLU A 58 19.24 -1.49 -0.26
N LEU A 59 18.42 -2.54 -0.10
CA LEU A 59 17.01 -2.55 -0.56
C LEU A 59 16.14 -1.49 0.14
N GLU A 60 16.34 -1.28 1.43
CA GLU A 60 15.68 -0.22 2.20
C GLU A 60 16.14 1.17 1.74
N LYS A 61 17.45 1.38 1.58
CA LYS A 61 18.02 2.66 1.17
C LYS A 61 17.62 3.07 -0.25
N GLU A 62 17.51 2.10 -1.15
CA GLU A 62 17.08 2.35 -2.53
C GLU A 62 15.56 2.53 -2.69
N GLY A 63 14.78 2.34 -1.62
CA GLY A 63 13.32 2.46 -1.65
C GLY A 63 12.60 1.31 -2.35
N LEU A 64 13.31 0.19 -2.62
CA LEU A 64 12.69 -1.04 -3.13
C LEU A 64 11.84 -1.72 -2.05
N ILE A 65 12.22 -1.56 -0.77
CA ILE A 65 11.36 -1.86 0.37
C ILE A 65 10.89 -0.53 0.94
N ARG A 66 9.59 -0.24 0.78
CA ARG A 66 8.98 0.99 1.30
C ARG A 66 8.61 0.88 2.77
N GLU A 67 8.05 -0.26 3.15
CA GLU A 67 7.58 -0.50 4.52
C GLU A 67 7.54 -2.00 4.84
N TYR A 68 7.51 -2.30 6.15
CA TYR A 68 7.23 -3.64 6.66
C TYR A 68 5.87 -3.62 7.35
N THR A 69 4.84 -4.12 6.65
CA THR A 69 3.47 -4.09 7.15
C THR A 69 2.84 -5.48 7.27
N VAL A 70 1.77 -5.57 8.05
CA VAL A 70 0.90 -6.73 8.17
C VAL A 70 -0.39 -6.39 7.44
N ILE A 71 -0.90 -7.32 6.64
CA ILE A 71 -2.23 -7.18 6.01
C ILE A 71 -3.25 -7.79 6.98
N PRO A 72 -4.05 -6.98 7.70
CA PRO A 72 -5.02 -7.49 8.66
C PRO A 72 -6.28 -8.01 7.96
N ASP A 73 -7.07 -8.78 8.71
CA ASP A 73 -8.43 -9.14 8.32
C ASP A 73 -9.36 -7.95 8.63
N LEU A 74 -9.68 -7.18 7.59
CA LEU A 74 -10.46 -5.94 7.70
C LEU A 74 -11.87 -6.16 8.25
N ALA A 75 -12.50 -7.29 7.89
CA ALA A 75 -13.82 -7.63 8.41
C ALA A 75 -13.79 -7.86 9.92
N LYS A 76 -12.75 -8.56 10.43
CA LYS A 76 -12.55 -8.76 11.87
C LYS A 76 -12.15 -7.49 12.62
N MET A 77 -11.62 -6.49 11.93
CA MET A 77 -11.37 -5.16 12.50
C MET A 77 -12.63 -4.30 12.62
N GLY A 78 -13.78 -4.80 12.13
CA GLY A 78 -15.06 -4.09 12.19
C GLY A 78 -15.33 -3.20 10.97
N TYR A 79 -14.61 -3.39 9.86
CA TYR A 79 -14.95 -2.76 8.59
C TYR A 79 -15.90 -3.64 7.79
N GLU A 80 -17.04 -3.08 7.42
CA GLU A 80 -18.03 -3.79 6.60
C GLU A 80 -17.88 -3.48 5.11
N ILE A 81 -17.36 -2.29 4.77
CA ILE A 81 -17.36 -1.77 3.41
C ILE A 81 -15.95 -1.34 3.00
N CYS A 82 -15.51 -1.81 1.83
CA CYS A 82 -14.42 -1.21 1.07
C CYS A 82 -15.01 -0.53 -0.16
N ALA A 83 -14.83 0.78 -0.29
CA ALA A 83 -15.38 1.56 -1.39
C ALA A 83 -14.27 2.03 -2.34
N PHE A 84 -14.44 1.73 -3.62
CA PHE A 84 -13.67 2.29 -4.73
C PHE A 84 -14.45 3.47 -5.27
N ILE A 85 -13.94 4.67 -5.07
CA ILE A 85 -14.59 5.92 -5.46
C ILE A 85 -13.82 6.47 -6.64
N PHE A 86 -14.54 6.80 -7.70
CA PHE A 86 -14.05 7.35 -8.95
C PHE A 86 -14.46 8.81 -9.03
N LEU A 87 -13.46 9.69 -9.14
CA LEU A 87 -13.66 11.13 -9.20
C LEU A 87 -13.22 11.63 -10.57
N SER A 88 -14.09 12.40 -11.22
CA SER A 88 -13.79 13.13 -12.44
C SER A 88 -13.91 14.63 -12.18
N TRP A 89 -12.88 15.38 -12.55
CA TRP A 89 -12.84 16.82 -12.40
C TRP A 89 -13.20 17.52 -13.71
N ARG A 90 -13.96 18.63 -13.64
CA ARG A 90 -14.22 19.47 -14.82
C ARG A 90 -12.95 20.18 -15.29
N GLU A 91 -12.16 20.62 -14.32
CA GLU A 91 -10.89 21.29 -14.53
C GLU A 91 -9.83 20.57 -13.70
N HIS A 92 -8.69 20.29 -14.32
CA HIS A 92 -7.58 19.69 -13.59
C HIS A 92 -7.09 20.66 -12.51
N PRO A 93 -6.97 20.20 -11.25
CA PRO A 93 -6.42 21.04 -10.19
C PRO A 93 -4.98 21.44 -10.51
N ASN A 94 -4.60 22.66 -10.12
CA ASN A 94 -3.23 23.13 -10.26
C ASN A 94 -2.31 22.48 -9.20
N GLU A 95 -0.99 22.71 -9.28
CA GLU A 95 -0.04 22.08 -8.37
C GLU A 95 -0.24 22.46 -6.89
N ASP A 96 -0.67 23.69 -6.60
CA ASP A 96 -0.93 24.13 -5.23
C ASP A 96 -2.16 23.42 -4.64
N GLU A 97 -3.21 23.26 -5.44
CA GLU A 97 -4.41 22.52 -5.08
C GLU A 97 -4.12 21.03 -4.90
N LEU A 98 -3.26 20.46 -5.75
CA LEU A 98 -2.79 19.09 -5.59
C LEU A 98 -1.95 18.93 -4.32
N ALA A 99 -1.13 19.92 -3.95
CA ALA A 99 -0.35 19.89 -2.71
C ALA A 99 -1.25 19.88 -1.47
N ILE A 100 -2.25 20.77 -1.44
CA ILE A 100 -3.26 20.81 -0.37
C ILE A 100 -4.05 19.50 -0.32
N GLY A 101 -4.48 18.99 -1.48
CA GLY A 101 -5.18 17.72 -1.59
C GLY A 101 -4.35 16.54 -1.06
N ARG A 102 -3.05 16.49 -1.36
CA ARG A 102 -2.14 15.45 -0.84
C ARG A 102 -2.01 15.49 0.68
N GLU A 103 -1.86 16.68 1.26
CA GLU A 103 -1.79 16.84 2.72
C GLU A 103 -3.11 16.41 3.40
N TRP A 104 -4.24 16.83 2.81
CA TRP A 104 -5.55 16.41 3.28
C TRP A 104 -5.75 14.90 3.21
N LEU A 105 -5.43 14.27 2.07
CA LEU A 105 -5.53 12.81 1.89
C LEU A 105 -4.70 12.04 2.92
N ALA A 106 -3.51 12.54 3.26
CA ALA A 106 -2.66 11.95 4.28
C ALA A 106 -3.23 12.07 5.70
N SER A 107 -4.05 13.09 5.96
CA SER A 107 -4.69 13.32 7.26
C SER A 107 -5.91 12.43 7.52
N VAL A 108 -6.46 11.82 6.47
CA VAL A 108 -7.75 11.13 6.50
C VAL A 108 -7.53 9.62 6.67
N PRO A 109 -7.83 9.05 7.85
CA PRO A 109 -7.38 7.69 8.22
C PRO A 109 -8.14 6.55 7.53
N ASN A 110 -9.31 6.83 6.95
CA ASN A 110 -10.14 5.84 6.26
C ASN A 110 -9.77 5.66 4.78
N ILE A 111 -8.83 6.46 4.24
CA ILE A 111 -8.35 6.32 2.86
C ILE A 111 -7.12 5.42 2.84
N LEU A 112 -7.22 4.30 2.12
CA LEU A 112 -6.10 3.36 1.92
C LEU A 112 -5.20 3.76 0.76
N PHE A 113 -5.79 4.31 -0.29
CA PHE A 113 -5.10 4.60 -1.53
C PHE A 113 -5.83 5.71 -2.28
N CYS A 114 -5.08 6.65 -2.83
CA CYS A 114 -5.60 7.65 -3.75
C CYS A 114 -4.59 7.87 -4.86
N SER A 115 -5.06 7.93 -6.10
CA SER A 115 -4.19 8.16 -7.25
C SER A 115 -4.93 8.83 -8.40
N ALA A 116 -4.18 9.58 -9.21
CA ALA A 116 -4.63 10.00 -10.53
C ALA A 116 -4.36 8.88 -11.53
N GLY A 117 -5.21 8.77 -12.54
CA GLY A 117 -5.09 7.76 -13.58
C GLY A 117 -5.88 8.16 -14.83
N GLU A 118 -5.85 7.26 -15.80
CA GLU A 118 -6.57 7.40 -17.06
C GLU A 118 -7.57 6.23 -17.18
N GLY A 119 -8.76 6.49 -17.72
CA GLY A 119 -9.80 5.48 -17.91
C GLY A 119 -11.19 5.98 -17.57
N LEU A 120 -11.91 5.21 -16.75
CA LEU A 120 -13.31 5.49 -16.35
C LEU A 120 -13.46 6.83 -15.60
N ALA A 121 -12.41 7.27 -14.91
CA ALA A 121 -12.34 8.54 -14.21
C ALA A 121 -10.89 9.01 -14.14
N THR A 122 -10.69 10.28 -13.76
CA THR A 122 -9.35 10.87 -13.65
C THR A 122 -8.65 10.49 -12.35
N ASN A 123 -9.41 10.15 -11.31
CA ASN A 123 -8.87 9.78 -10.01
C ASN A 123 -9.64 8.62 -9.38
N ILE A 124 -8.92 7.84 -8.57
CA ILE A 124 -9.47 6.78 -7.75
C ILE A 124 -9.12 7.01 -6.28
N VAL A 125 -10.09 6.77 -5.41
CA VAL A 125 -9.93 6.77 -3.95
C VAL A 125 -10.45 5.44 -3.43
N VAL A 126 -9.61 4.69 -2.72
CA VAL A 126 -10.00 3.45 -2.03
C VAL A 126 -10.12 3.76 -0.55
N SER A 127 -11.29 3.51 0.02
CA SER A 127 -11.60 3.84 1.41
C SER A 127 -12.30 2.69 2.15
N LEU A 128 -12.11 2.63 3.46
CA LEU A 128 -12.72 1.64 4.34
C LEU A 128 -13.73 2.29 5.27
N HIS A 129 -14.89 1.66 5.42
CA HIS A 129 -15.99 2.18 6.25
C HIS A 129 -16.54 1.10 7.16
N LYS A 130 -16.88 1.49 8.39
CA LYS A 130 -17.41 0.55 9.39
C LYS A 130 -18.82 0.08 9.04
N ASN A 131 -19.62 0.94 8.43
CA ASN A 131 -20.99 0.66 8.02
C ASN A 131 -21.41 1.61 6.89
N PHE A 132 -22.63 1.46 6.39
CA PHE A 132 -23.15 2.30 5.30
C PHE A 132 -23.32 3.78 5.70
N ALA A 133 -23.64 4.10 6.96
CA ALA A 133 -23.82 5.48 7.40
C ALA A 133 -22.49 6.25 7.41
N ASP A 134 -21.41 5.60 7.85
CA ASP A 134 -20.03 6.10 7.77
C ASP A 134 -19.63 6.38 6.32
N PHE A 135 -19.88 5.41 5.43
CA PHE A 135 -19.67 5.58 3.99
C PHE A 135 -20.47 6.75 3.39
N SER A 136 -21.77 6.83 3.68
CA SER A 136 -22.64 7.89 3.16
C SER A 136 -22.16 9.27 3.62
N SER A 137 -21.77 9.39 4.89
CA SER A 137 -21.22 10.63 5.45
C SER A 137 -19.93 11.04 4.76
N PHE A 138 -19.07 10.06 4.43
CA PHE A 138 -17.83 10.29 3.70
C PHE A 138 -18.07 10.75 2.26
N ILE A 139 -19.04 10.16 1.55
CA ILE A 139 -19.41 10.61 0.20
C ILE A 139 -19.97 12.04 0.21
N ASP A 140 -20.83 12.36 1.17
CA ASP A 140 -21.37 13.72 1.31
C ASP A 140 -20.27 14.73 1.60
N PHE A 141 -19.31 14.34 2.46
CA PHE A 141 -18.12 15.13 2.73
C PHE A 141 -17.32 15.37 1.44
N LEU A 142 -16.98 14.31 0.69
CA LEU A 142 -16.21 14.41 -0.55
C LEU A 142 -16.89 15.30 -1.59
N ARG A 143 -18.22 15.19 -1.73
CA ARG A 143 -18.99 16.04 -2.64
C ARG A 143 -18.91 17.51 -2.25
N ARG A 144 -19.02 17.83 -0.96
CA ARG A 144 -18.96 19.21 -0.47
C ARG A 144 -17.55 19.81 -0.60
N SER A 145 -16.52 19.04 -0.27
CA SER A 145 -15.13 19.52 -0.33
C SER A 145 -14.61 19.67 -1.76
N SER A 146 -15.16 18.91 -2.71
CA SER A 146 -14.71 18.89 -4.10
C SER A 146 -15.51 19.83 -5.02
N GLN A 147 -16.60 20.43 -4.52
CA GLN A 147 -17.37 21.42 -5.26
C GLN A 147 -16.65 22.79 -5.30
N PRO A 148 -16.77 23.55 -6.39
CA PRO A 148 -17.61 23.29 -7.57
C PRO A 148 -16.93 22.48 -8.68
N LYS A 149 -15.67 22.06 -8.53
CA LYS A 149 -14.85 21.49 -9.62
C LYS A 149 -15.13 20.03 -9.96
N LEU A 150 -15.78 19.30 -9.05
CA LEU A 150 -16.19 17.93 -9.28
C LEU A 150 -17.23 17.87 -10.42
N ASP A 151 -16.91 17.08 -11.45
CA ASP A 151 -17.83 16.80 -12.55
C ASP A 151 -18.73 15.62 -12.19
N ASN A 152 -18.10 14.49 -11.85
CA ASN A 152 -18.78 13.24 -11.60
C ASN A 152 -18.10 12.48 -10.45
N LEU A 153 -18.94 11.80 -9.65
CA LEU A 153 -18.50 10.92 -8.57
C LEU A 153 -19.29 9.62 -8.67
N GLN A 154 -18.56 8.55 -8.97
CA GLN A 154 -19.09 7.19 -9.01
C GLN A 154 -18.39 6.35 -7.95
N PHE A 155 -19.01 5.26 -7.52
CA PHE A 155 -18.38 4.37 -6.56
C PHE A 155 -18.81 2.92 -6.76
N PHE A 156 -17.95 2.02 -6.31
CA PHE A 156 -18.18 0.58 -6.26
C PHE A 156 -17.91 0.09 -4.84
N ILE A 157 -18.93 -0.50 -4.23
CA ILE A 157 -18.89 -0.97 -2.84
C ILE A 157 -18.60 -2.47 -2.85
N VAL A 158 -17.58 -2.87 -2.08
CA VAL A 158 -17.24 -4.26 -1.82
C VAL A 158 -17.61 -4.59 -0.37
N PRO A 159 -18.57 -5.51 -0.13
CA PRO A 159 -18.91 -5.94 1.22
C PRO A 159 -17.83 -6.87 1.77
N LEU A 160 -17.13 -6.43 2.82
CA LEU A 160 -16.03 -7.19 3.43
C LEU A 160 -16.51 -8.34 4.33
N THR A 161 -17.72 -8.24 4.88
CA THR A 161 -18.33 -9.28 5.72
C THR A 161 -18.74 -10.51 4.91
N ARG A 162 -18.87 -10.38 3.59
CA ARG A 162 -19.32 -11.41 2.67
C ARG A 162 -18.13 -12.08 1.97
N THR A 163 -17.66 -13.19 2.52
CA THR A 163 -16.50 -13.92 1.99
C THR A 163 -16.73 -14.56 0.61
N ASP A 164 -17.99 -14.75 0.21
CA ASP A 164 -18.38 -15.22 -1.13
C ASP A 164 -18.09 -14.20 -2.23
N SER A 165 -18.07 -12.91 -1.89
CA SER A 165 -17.77 -11.84 -2.85
C SER A 165 -16.27 -11.67 -3.13
N ILE A 166 -15.41 -12.19 -2.25
CA ILE A 166 -13.95 -12.06 -2.36
C ILE A 166 -13.36 -13.33 -2.97
N TYR A 167 -13.18 -13.33 -4.29
CA TYR A 167 -12.60 -14.47 -5.01
C TYR A 167 -11.09 -14.64 -4.75
N LYS A 168 -10.38 -13.54 -4.46
CA LYS A 168 -8.94 -13.55 -4.21
C LYS A 168 -8.54 -12.46 -3.23
N ASN A 169 -7.87 -12.86 -2.16
CA ASN A 169 -7.32 -11.94 -1.18
C ASN A 169 -6.14 -11.14 -1.75
N PHE A 170 -6.02 -9.89 -1.33
CA PHE A 170 -4.85 -9.07 -1.62
C PHE A 170 -3.62 -9.66 -0.92
N SER A 171 -2.63 -10.09 -1.72
CA SER A 171 -1.37 -10.62 -1.19
C SER A 171 -0.27 -10.54 -2.24
N PHE A 172 0.88 -9.98 -1.84
CA PHE A 172 2.06 -9.95 -2.70
C PHE A 172 2.74 -11.32 -2.87
N ARG A 173 2.32 -12.34 -2.12
CA ARG A 173 2.89 -13.70 -2.23
C ARG A 173 2.80 -14.26 -3.64
N THR A 174 1.80 -13.87 -4.42
CA THR A 174 1.62 -14.35 -5.80
C THR A 174 2.76 -13.93 -6.73
N LEU A 175 3.43 -12.82 -6.43
CA LEU A 175 4.58 -12.34 -7.22
C LEU A 175 5.81 -13.26 -7.09
N THR A 176 5.84 -14.10 -6.05
CA THR A 176 6.99 -14.94 -5.72
C THR A 176 7.06 -16.23 -6.54
N HIS A 177 6.13 -16.41 -7.49
CA HIS A 177 6.06 -17.53 -8.43
C HIS A 177 6.66 -17.22 -9.81
N GLU A 178 7.20 -16.01 -10.04
CA GLU A 178 7.92 -15.69 -11.27
C GLU A 178 9.19 -16.54 -11.38
N LYS A 179 9.05 -17.69 -12.04
CA LYS A 179 10.15 -18.30 -12.76
C LYS A 179 10.60 -17.28 -13.80
N SER A 180 11.89 -16.98 -13.80
CA SER A 180 12.53 -16.18 -14.83
C SER A 180 12.27 -16.81 -16.20
N GLY A 181 11.33 -16.25 -16.95
CA GLY A 181 10.93 -16.76 -18.25
C GLY A 181 9.43 -16.59 -18.44
N THR A 182 9.07 -15.70 -19.37
CA THR A 182 7.75 -15.49 -19.95
C THR A 182 6.84 -16.71 -19.84
N GLN A 183 5.81 -16.64 -19.00
CA GLN A 183 4.71 -17.60 -19.10
C GLN A 183 3.38 -16.86 -19.10
N ALA A 184 2.88 -16.71 -20.32
CA ALA A 184 1.55 -16.28 -20.68
C ALA A 184 0.49 -17.11 -19.94
N TYR A 185 -0.65 -16.47 -19.69
CA TYR A 185 -1.92 -17.04 -19.25
C TYR A 185 -2.15 -18.44 -19.84
N SER A 186 -1.77 -19.47 -19.10
CA SER A 186 -2.02 -20.87 -19.47
C SER A 186 -2.25 -21.68 -18.20
N GLY A 187 -3.47 -22.19 -18.07
CA GLY A 187 -3.84 -23.30 -17.17
C GLY A 187 -3.84 -22.96 -15.69
N VAL A 188 -5.04 -22.77 -15.11
CA VAL A 188 -5.27 -22.81 -13.66
C VAL A 188 -5.02 -24.23 -13.17
N GLY A 189 -3.76 -24.52 -12.83
CA GLY A 189 -3.37 -25.67 -12.03
C GLY A 189 -3.28 -25.23 -10.57
N VAL A 190 -4.29 -25.57 -9.76
CA VAL A 190 -4.28 -25.32 -8.32
C VAL A 190 -3.25 -26.23 -7.66
N LYS A 191 -2.02 -25.74 -7.48
CA LYS A 191 -1.06 -26.37 -6.56
C LYS A 191 -1.40 -25.92 -5.14
N LYS A 192 -1.62 -26.90 -4.25
CA LYS A 192 -1.82 -26.68 -2.82
C LYS A 192 -0.68 -25.80 -2.27
N ASN A 193 -1.03 -24.61 -1.81
CA ASN A 193 -0.10 -23.76 -1.07
C ASN A 193 0.22 -24.43 0.25
N GLU A 194 1.45 -24.90 0.41
CA GLU A 194 2.01 -25.19 1.73
C GLU A 194 2.06 -23.89 2.52
N ALA A 195 1.16 -23.77 3.50
CA ALA A 195 1.16 -22.66 4.43
C ALA A 195 2.47 -22.70 5.23
N CYS A 196 3.36 -21.74 5.01
CA CYS A 196 4.42 -21.42 5.96
C CYS A 196 3.75 -20.82 7.22
N ILE A 197 3.41 -21.70 8.17
CA ILE A 197 2.92 -21.38 9.51
C ILE A 197 4.09 -20.78 10.30
N CYS A 198 4.24 -19.45 10.24
CA CYS A 198 5.06 -18.73 11.22
C CYS A 198 4.21 -18.42 12.47
N TYR A 199 3.75 -19.46 13.17
CA TYR A 199 3.28 -19.35 14.54
C TYR A 199 4.35 -19.97 15.44
N LYS A 200 5.15 -19.12 16.08
CA LYS A 200 5.75 -19.41 17.38
C LYS A 200 5.67 -18.15 18.23
N GLU A 201 4.70 -18.19 19.15
CA GLU A 201 4.72 -17.67 20.52
C GLU A 201 5.26 -16.25 20.74
N HIS A 202 4.40 -15.23 20.60
CA HIS A 202 4.45 -13.97 21.37
C HIS A 202 3.08 -13.28 21.26
N THR A 203 2.02 -13.92 21.77
CA THR A 203 0.64 -13.41 21.65
C THR A 203 0.05 -13.11 23.02
N ILE A 204 0.70 -12.25 23.82
CA ILE A 204 0.06 -11.67 25.03
C ILE A 204 0.29 -10.15 25.17
N PHE A 205 1.23 -9.52 24.43
CA PHE A 205 1.60 -8.11 24.70
C PHE A 205 0.86 -7.04 23.88
N THR A 206 0.10 -7.38 22.84
CA THR A 206 -0.37 -6.38 21.85
C THR A 206 -1.81 -5.88 22.01
N LEU A 207 -2.68 -6.52 22.79
CA LEU A 207 -4.09 -6.11 22.88
C LEU A 207 -4.32 -4.92 23.83
N LYS A 208 -3.50 -4.74 24.87
CA LYS A 208 -3.61 -3.58 25.78
C LYS A 208 -3.07 -2.28 25.15
N ASN A 209 -2.05 -2.36 24.29
CA ASN A 209 -1.49 -1.18 23.62
C ASN A 209 -2.36 -0.67 22.45
N MET A 210 -3.09 -1.54 21.74
CA MET A 210 -3.97 -1.07 20.65
C MET A 210 -5.14 -0.23 21.16
N LYS A 211 -5.74 -0.60 22.30
CA LYS A 211 -6.85 0.18 22.88
C LYS A 211 -6.40 1.58 23.33
N TYR A 212 -5.20 1.68 23.91
CA TYR A 212 -4.62 2.95 24.35
C TYR A 212 -4.25 3.88 23.18
N GLU A 213 -3.68 3.34 22.09
CA GLU A 213 -3.36 4.14 20.91
C GLU A 213 -4.62 4.55 20.12
N MET A 214 -5.67 3.71 20.07
CA MET A 214 -6.94 4.09 19.45
C MET A 214 -7.66 5.23 20.21
N ASP A 215 -7.70 5.18 21.55
CA ASP A 215 -8.30 6.24 22.38
C ASP A 215 -7.50 7.56 22.32
N LYS A 216 -6.20 7.49 22.04
CA LYS A 216 -5.33 8.65 21.83
C LYS A 216 -5.49 9.22 20.42
N PHE A 217 -5.69 8.36 19.42
CA PHE A 217 -5.95 8.73 18.03
C PHE A 217 -7.29 9.48 17.89
N GLU A 218 -8.36 9.01 18.54
CA GLU A 218 -9.69 9.67 18.51
C GLU A 218 -9.72 11.06 19.19
N ARG A 219 -8.85 11.31 20.18
CA ARG A 219 -8.75 12.63 20.83
C ARG A 219 -7.99 13.64 20.00
N ILE A 220 -6.98 13.20 19.25
CA ILE A 220 -6.17 14.07 18.39
C ILE A 220 -6.96 14.48 17.15
N THR A 221 -7.75 13.58 16.57
CA THR A 221 -8.59 13.87 15.40
C THR A 221 -9.63 14.94 15.69
N ASN A 222 -10.33 14.89 16.83
CA ASN A 222 -11.38 15.86 17.14
C ASN A 222 -10.89 17.30 17.37
N ASN A 223 -9.69 17.48 17.93
CA ASN A 223 -9.15 18.82 18.19
C ASN A 223 -8.48 19.45 16.95
N ASN A 224 -7.71 18.68 16.19
CA ASN A 224 -7.03 19.21 14.99
C ASN A 224 -8.00 19.42 13.81
N PHE A 225 -9.06 18.60 13.72
CA PHE A 225 -10.08 18.71 12.66
C PHE A 225 -10.95 19.96 12.83
N ARG A 226 -11.35 20.30 14.06
CA ARG A 226 -12.10 21.53 14.34
C ARG A 226 -11.28 22.78 14.03
N GLU A 227 -10.01 22.80 14.42
CA GLU A 227 -9.10 23.92 14.16
C GLU A 227 -8.81 24.11 12.65
N SER A 228 -8.62 23.02 11.90
CA SER A 228 -8.38 23.08 10.46
C SER A 228 -9.60 23.62 9.69
N ILE A 229 -10.81 23.15 10.05
CA ILE A 229 -12.06 23.64 9.45
C ILE A 229 -12.30 25.11 9.83
N LEU A 230 -12.09 25.50 11.10
CA LEU A 230 -12.29 26.88 11.54
C LEU A 230 -11.33 27.85 10.84
N ARG A 231 -10.07 27.46 10.59
CA ARG A 231 -9.12 28.29 9.83
C ARG A 231 -9.52 28.43 8.37
N HIS A 232 -9.96 27.36 7.74
CA HIS A 232 -10.39 27.38 6.34
C HIS A 232 -11.67 28.21 6.13
N VAL A 233 -12.63 28.09 7.06
CA VAL A 233 -13.86 28.89 7.06
C VAL A 233 -13.55 30.36 7.36
N ALA A 234 -12.65 30.66 8.31
CA ALA A 234 -12.25 32.04 8.64
C ALA A 234 -11.53 32.76 7.49
N SER A 235 -10.73 32.05 6.67
CA SER A 235 -10.08 32.63 5.49
C SER A 235 -11.03 32.89 4.31
N SER A 236 -12.24 32.33 4.35
CA SER A 236 -13.23 32.42 3.27
C SER A 236 -14.33 33.47 3.50
N LEU A 237 -14.33 34.14 4.65
CA LEU A 237 -15.30 35.19 4.96
C LEU A 237 -14.80 36.56 4.46
N PRO A 238 -15.56 37.29 3.62
CA PRO A 238 -15.18 38.64 3.22
C PRO A 238 -15.20 39.57 4.44
N SER A 239 -14.14 40.37 4.57
CA SER A 239 -14.03 41.38 5.63
C SER A 239 -15.22 42.34 5.53
N ARG A 240 -16.18 42.20 6.45
CA ARG A 240 -17.19 43.25 6.66
C ARG A 240 -16.47 44.46 7.23
N ARG A 241 -16.09 45.40 6.36
CA ARG A 241 -15.95 46.81 6.74
C ARG A 241 -17.36 47.33 7.01
N CYS A 242 -17.67 47.57 8.28
CA CYS A 242 -18.58 48.64 8.67
C CYS A 242 -17.72 49.86 8.99
#